data_AF-A0A2G9P2P2-F1
#
_entry.id   AF-A0A2G9P2P2-F1
#
_cell.length_a   1.000
_cell.length_b   1.000
_cell.length_c   1.000
_cell.angle_alpha   90.00
_cell.angle_beta   90.00
_cell.angle_gamma   90.00
#
_symmetry.space_group_name_H-M   'P 1'
#
loop_
_entity.id
_entity.type
_entity.pdbx_description
1 polymer ?
#
loop_
_entity_poly.entity_id
_entity_poly.type
_entity_poly.pdbx_seq_one_letter_code
_entity_poly.pdbx_strand_id
1 'polypeptide(L)' 'MQEINNILVPIDGSKNSFKALTKAIYLAKKCDASITAL' A
#
# COMPACT_ATOMS: atom_id res chain seq x y z
N MET A 1 20.36 -1.64 -2.19
CA MET A 1 18.95 -2.00 -2.40
C MET A 1 18.16 -0.71 -2.18
N GLN A 2 17.29 -0.29 -3.10
CA GLN A 2 16.50 0.93 -2.88
C GLN A 2 15.46 0.69 -1.79
N GLU A 3 15.38 1.59 -0.82
CA GLU A 3 14.36 1.56 0.22
C GLU A 3 13.02 2.01 -0.35
N ILE A 4 11.97 1.23 -0.10
CA ILE A 4 10.61 1.59 -0.46
C ILE A 4 10.09 2.50 0.63
N ASN A 5 10.05 3.80 0.38
CA ASN A 5 9.61 4.79 1.37
C ASN A 5 8.13 5.16 1.22
N ASN A 6 7.55 4.98 0.04
CA ASN A 6 6.16 5.35 -0.26
C ASN A 6 5.50 4.29 -1.15
N ILE A 7 4.25 3.93 -0.83
CA ILE A 7 3.44 2.98 -1.59
C ILE A 7 2.15 3.66 -2.04
N LEU A 8 1.92 3.75 -3.34
CA LEU A 8 0.65 4.21 -3.91
C LEU A 8 -0.28 3.02 -4.14
N VAL A 9 -1.51 3.12 -3.64
CA VAL A 9 -2.55 2.11 -3.80
C VAL A 9 -3.78 2.73 -4.47
N PRO A 10 -4.16 2.28 -5.68
CA PRO A 10 -5.40 2.73 -6.31
C PRO A 10 -6.63 2.12 -5.62
N ILE A 11 -7.59 2.96 -5.25
CA ILE A 11 -8.85 2.62 -4.58
C ILE A 11 -10.04 3.00 -5.47
N ASP A 12 -10.63 2.00 -6.11
CA ASP A 12 -11.83 2.13 -6.94
C ASP A 12 -13.13 1.78 -6.19
N GLY A 13 -13.06 1.49 -4.88
CA GLY A 13 -14.19 1.06 -4.05
C GLY A 13 -14.59 -0.41 -4.21
N SER A 14 -13.94 -1.17 -5.10
CA SER A 14 -14.17 -2.61 -5.23
C SER A 14 -13.59 -3.40 -4.06
N LYS A 15 -14.09 -4.62 -3.83
CA LYS A 15 -13.51 -5.54 -2.83
C LYS A 15 -12.03 -5.84 -3.11
N ASN A 16 -11.60 -5.76 -4.37
CA ASN A 16 -10.23 -6.08 -4.76
C ASN A 16 -9.27 -4.93 -4.45
N SER A 17 -9.69 -3.67 -4.59
CA SER A 17 -8.84 -2.54 -4.20
C SER A 17 -8.63 -2.48 -2.68
N PHE A 18 -9.63 -2.84 -1.87
CA PHE A 18 -9.44 -2.96 -0.42
C PHE A 18 -8.51 -4.12 -0.02
N LYS A 19 -8.51 -5.24 -0.77
CA LYS A 19 -7.53 -6.31 -0.58
C LYS A 19 -6.11 -5.85 -0.93
N ALA A 20 -5.95 -5.08 -2.01
CA ALA A 20 -4.68 -4.47 -2.38
C ALA A 20 -4.16 -3.54 -1.28
N LEU A 21 -5.04 -2.69 -0.73
CA LEU A 21 -4.72 -1.83 0.42
C LEU A 21 -4.26 -2.63 1.65
N THR A 22 -4.93 -3.73 1.96
CA THR A 22 -4.55 -4.62 3.07
C THR A 22 -3.13 -5.16 2.90
N LYS A 23 -2.77 -5.55 1.67
CA LYS A 23 -1.41 -6.02 1.35
C LYS A 23 -0.38 -4.89 1.40
N ALA A 24 -0.73 -3.69 0.92
CA ALA A 24 0.13 -2.53 1.02
C ALA A 24 0.42 -2.17 2.48
N ILE A 25 -0.57 -2.22 3.38
CA ILE A 25 -0.38 -2.01 4.83
C ILE A 25 0.64 -2.99 5.41
N TYR A 26 0.56 -4.26 5.02
CA TYR A 26 1.54 -5.27 5.45
C TYR A 26 2.95 -4.95 4.98
N LEU A 27 3.11 -4.51 3.73
CA LEU A 27 4.41 -4.15 3.15
C LEU A 27 4.97 -2.88 3.78
N ALA A 28 4.14 -1.85 3.93
CA ALA A 28 4.53 -0.57 4.54
C ALA A 28 5.11 -0.76 5.95
N LYS A 29 4.50 -1.62 6.78
CA LYS A 29 5.02 -1.96 8.10
C LYS A 29 6.40 -2.62 8.08
N LYS A 30 6.71 -3.42 7.06
CA LYS A 30 8.01 -4.08 6.92
C LYS A 30 9.09 -3.14 6.39
N CYS A 31 8.69 -2.15 5.62
CA CYS A 31 9.60 -1.22 4.95
C CYS A 31 9.69 0.14 5.66
N ASP A 32 8.97 0.34 6.77
CA ASP A 32 8.75 1.64 7.40
C ASP A 32 8.30 2.72 6.39
N ALA A 33 7.42 2.30 5.47
CA ALA A 33 6.96 3.12 4.35
C ALA A 33 5.62 3.80 4.64
N SER A 34 5.36 4.93 3.99
CA SER A 34 4.05 5.55 3.97
C SER A 34 3.14 4.96 2.88
N ILE A 35 1.83 5.09 3.04
CA ILE A 35 0.84 4.69 2.03
C ILE A 35 0.01 5.89 1.62
N THR A 36 -0.10 6.10 0.31
CA THR A 36 -1.14 6.95 -0.28
C THR A 36 -2.18 6.06 -0.93
N ALA A 37 -3.43 6.19 -0.51
CA ALA A 37 -4.57 5.52 -1.12
C ALA A 37 -5.36 6.55 -1.93
N LEU A 38 -5.53 6.33 -3.24
CA LEU A 38 -6.18 7.26 -4.16
C LEU A 38 -7.21 6.57 -5.04
#